data_AF-A0A538SN06-F1
#
_entry.id   AF-A0A538SN06-F1
#
_cell.length_a   1.000
_cell.length_b   1.000
_cell.length_c   1.000
_cell.angle_alpha   90.00
_cell.angle_beta   90.00
_cell.angle_gamma   90.00
#
_symmetry.space_group_name_H-M   'P 1'
#
loop_
_entity.id
_entity.type
_entity.pdbx_description
1 polymer ?
#
loop_
_entity_poly.entity_id
_entity_poly.type
_entity_poly.pdbx_seq_one_letter_code
_entity_poly.pdbx_strand_id
1 'polypeptide(L)'
;MIRVRLGRSVWIGAIAAIVSIAPISTAGPRAPEAPTPFARVYLALRGCTSCSHCRTTIRQMARAGSNGGQARVSSDAVEVRYMKPGLVPLRDVIGRLAENRLHDLTLIDVLFEAEGTIGTTSAGATTFTLKGTGQSFPLNLAPSLPRPGGGTPVRLIAAVEGWREKGGLTLVARQVHSTT
;
A
#
# COMPACT_ATOMS: atom_id res chain seq x y z
N MET A 1 -73.27 -62.91 16.09
CA MET A 1 -72.68 -62.75 14.74
C MET A 1 -72.66 -61.27 14.37
N ILE A 2 -71.50 -60.79 13.91
CA ILE A 2 -71.26 -59.59 13.08
C ILE A 2 -71.32 -58.19 13.75
N ARG A 3 -70.09 -57.70 13.99
CA ARG A 3 -69.53 -56.35 14.17
C ARG A 3 -70.34 -55.14 13.63
N VAL A 4 -70.32 -54.02 14.38
CA VAL A 4 -69.93 -52.65 13.93
C VAL A 4 -69.53 -51.83 15.18
N ARG A 5 -68.24 -51.78 15.54
CA ARG A 5 -67.29 -50.64 15.44
C ARG A 5 -67.72 -49.28 16.05
N LEU A 6 -67.05 -48.95 17.17
CA LEU A 6 -66.92 -47.62 17.80
C LEU A 6 -66.29 -46.59 16.85
N GLY A 7 -66.54 -45.31 17.15
CA GLY A 7 -65.50 -44.27 17.02
C GLY A 7 -65.99 -42.85 16.75
N ARG A 8 -66.28 -42.09 17.82
CA ARG A 8 -66.28 -40.61 17.81
C ARG A 8 -64.85 -40.10 17.59
N SER A 9 -64.67 -39.00 16.84
CA SER A 9 -63.55 -38.03 16.95
C SER A 9 -63.89 -36.86 16.00
N VAL A 10 -64.47 -35.76 16.49
CA VAL A 10 -63.81 -34.53 16.99
C VAL A 10 -62.82 -33.92 16.00
N TRP A 11 -63.20 -32.72 15.55
CA TRP A 11 -62.46 -31.81 14.69
C TRP A 11 -61.27 -31.19 15.45
N ILE A 12 -60.10 -31.18 14.82
CA ILE A 12 -59.01 -30.27 15.21
C ILE A 12 -58.44 -29.66 13.92
N GLY A 13 -58.63 -28.36 13.77
CA GLY A 13 -57.98 -27.56 12.74
C GLY A 13 -56.48 -27.47 12.99
N ALA A 14 -55.70 -27.55 11.91
CA ALA A 14 -54.28 -27.25 11.93
C ALA A 14 -54.03 -25.95 11.15
N ILE A 15 -53.50 -24.98 11.89
CA ILE A 15 -53.10 -23.65 11.48
C ILE A 15 -51.86 -23.76 10.58
N ALA A 16 -51.89 -23.11 9.42
CA ALA A 16 -50.75 -22.98 8.53
C ALA A 16 -49.69 -22.07 9.16
N ALA A 17 -48.52 -22.62 9.45
CA ALA A 17 -47.32 -21.85 9.80
C ALA A 17 -46.49 -21.62 8.53
N ILE A 18 -46.49 -20.38 8.03
CA ILE A 18 -45.63 -19.94 6.93
C ILE A 18 -44.23 -19.72 7.51
N VAL A 19 -43.31 -20.66 7.25
CA VAL A 19 -41.89 -20.49 7.55
C VAL A 19 -41.31 -19.51 6.52
N SER A 20 -41.05 -18.27 6.96
CA SER A 20 -40.30 -17.29 6.18
C SER A 20 -38.83 -17.71 6.15
N ILE A 21 -38.39 -18.26 5.03
CA ILE A 21 -36.97 -18.54 4.77
C ILE A 21 -36.32 -17.19 4.42
N ALA A 22 -35.69 -16.55 5.41
CA ALA A 22 -34.83 -15.40 5.13
C ALA A 22 -33.69 -15.84 4.22
N PRO A 23 -33.31 -15.06 3.19
CA PRO A 23 -32.14 -15.36 2.38
C PRO A 23 -30.91 -15.29 3.29
N ILE A 24 -30.23 -16.43 3.46
CA ILE A 24 -28.89 -16.48 4.02
C ILE A 24 -28.02 -15.62 3.11
N SER A 25 -27.72 -14.40 3.56
CA SER A 25 -26.64 -13.62 2.99
C SER A 25 -25.36 -14.40 3.24
N THR A 26 -24.87 -15.06 2.21
CA THR A 26 -23.51 -15.60 2.16
C THR A 26 -22.55 -14.42 2.15
N ALA A 27 -22.31 -13.85 3.33
CA ALA A 27 -21.13 -13.05 3.60
C ALA A 27 -19.93 -13.98 3.46
N GLY A 28 -19.48 -14.19 2.23
CA GLY A 28 -18.21 -14.86 1.95
C GLY A 28 -17.12 -14.18 2.79
N PRO A 29 -16.17 -14.96 3.35
CA PRO A 29 -15.10 -14.37 4.14
C PRO A 29 -14.43 -13.26 3.33
N ARG A 30 -14.47 -12.03 3.84
CA ARG A 30 -13.69 -10.92 3.28
C ARG A 30 -12.26 -11.43 3.14
N ALA A 31 -11.73 -11.41 1.92
CA ALA A 31 -10.34 -11.75 1.67
C ALA A 31 -9.48 -10.95 2.66
N PRO A 32 -8.53 -11.58 3.39
CA PRO A 32 -7.71 -10.88 4.34
C PRO A 32 -7.02 -9.71 3.64
N GLU A 33 -7.23 -8.51 4.18
CA GLU A 33 -6.62 -7.29 3.67
C GLU A 33 -5.10 -7.48 3.68
N ALA A 34 -4.46 -7.27 2.53
CA ALA A 34 -3.04 -7.53 2.40
C ALA A 34 -2.27 -6.66 3.42
N PRO A 35 -1.27 -7.21 4.13
CA PRO A 35 -0.58 -6.47 5.18
C PRO A 35 0.02 -5.17 4.65
N THR A 36 -0.22 -4.06 5.37
CA THR A 36 0.35 -2.76 5.06
C THR A 36 1.88 -2.86 5.13
N PRO A 37 2.60 -2.51 4.05
CA PRO A 37 4.05 -2.57 4.07
C PRO A 37 4.63 -1.51 5.03
N PHE A 38 5.78 -1.82 5.61
CA PHE A 38 6.58 -0.90 6.43
C PHE A 38 6.91 0.39 5.66
N ALA A 39 7.34 0.23 4.41
CA ALA A 39 7.61 1.32 3.50
C ALA A 39 7.31 0.89 2.07
N ARG A 40 7.01 1.86 1.23
CA ARG A 40 6.67 1.63 -0.17
C ARG A 40 7.27 2.70 -1.05
N VAL A 41 7.83 2.27 -2.18
CA VAL A 41 8.36 3.15 -3.23
C VAL A 41 7.57 2.85 -4.51
N TYR A 42 6.94 3.86 -5.07
CA TYR A 42 6.29 3.80 -6.38
C TYR A 42 7.13 4.56 -7.39
N LEU A 43 7.45 3.91 -8.50
CA LEU A 43 8.22 4.49 -9.59
C LEU A 43 7.34 4.51 -10.82
N ALA A 44 6.84 5.69 -11.20
CA ALA A 44 5.97 5.87 -12.35
C ALA A 44 6.80 5.82 -13.64
N LEU A 45 6.41 4.96 -14.56
CA LEU A 45 7.13 4.67 -15.80
C LEU A 45 6.30 5.14 -16.99
N ARG A 46 6.99 5.67 -17.99
CA ARG A 46 6.46 5.87 -19.34
C ARG A 46 7.31 5.07 -20.31
N GLY A 47 6.69 4.34 -21.23
CA GLY A 47 7.42 3.54 -22.21
C GLY A 47 6.97 2.10 -22.34
N CYS A 48 7.86 1.27 -22.85
CA CYS A 48 7.60 -0.15 -23.07
C CYS A 48 7.61 -0.93 -21.75
N THR A 49 6.42 -1.12 -21.19
CA THR A 49 6.15 -1.91 -19.97
C THR A 49 5.16 -3.05 -20.24
N SER A 50 4.62 -3.14 -21.46
CA SER A 50 3.59 -4.10 -21.85
C SER A 50 4.15 -5.49 -22.17
N CYS A 51 5.40 -5.56 -22.65
CA CYS A 51 6.03 -6.80 -23.09
C CYS A 51 6.56 -7.64 -21.90
N SER A 52 6.47 -8.98 -21.99
CA SER A 52 6.90 -9.88 -20.91
C SER A 52 8.40 -9.76 -20.61
N HIS A 53 9.23 -9.53 -21.65
CA HIS A 53 10.65 -9.29 -21.53
C HIS A 53 10.94 -7.99 -20.74
N CYS A 54 10.30 -6.90 -21.14
CA CYS A 54 10.38 -5.58 -20.53
C CYS A 54 10.03 -5.65 -19.03
N ARG A 55 8.88 -6.26 -18.70
CA ARG A 55 8.43 -6.44 -17.30
C ARG A 55 9.41 -7.27 -16.48
N THR A 56 10.03 -8.27 -17.09
CA THR A 56 11.01 -9.13 -16.41
C THR A 56 12.27 -8.34 -16.09
N THR A 57 12.82 -7.62 -17.07
CA THR A 57 14.01 -6.78 -16.88
C THR A 57 13.77 -5.69 -15.83
N ILE A 58 12.66 -4.95 -15.95
CA ILE A 58 12.25 -3.93 -14.96
C ILE A 58 12.18 -4.53 -13.55
N ARG A 59 11.56 -5.71 -13.40
CA ARG A 59 11.46 -6.40 -12.11
C ARG A 59 12.82 -6.78 -11.55
N GLN A 60 13.74 -7.28 -12.39
CA GLN A 60 15.09 -7.64 -11.98
C GLN A 60 15.88 -6.41 -11.52
N MET A 61 15.80 -5.31 -12.26
CA MET A 61 16.47 -4.05 -11.91
C MET A 61 15.96 -3.48 -10.59
N ALA A 62 14.64 -3.42 -10.41
CA ALA A 62 14.02 -2.98 -9.16
C ALA A 62 14.44 -3.87 -7.98
N ARG A 63 14.45 -5.19 -8.16
CA ARG A 63 14.89 -6.14 -7.11
C ARG A 63 16.35 -5.93 -6.73
N ALA A 64 17.23 -5.78 -7.71
CA ALA A 64 18.67 -5.59 -7.50
C ALA A 64 18.98 -4.32 -6.68
N GLY A 65 18.20 -3.24 -6.87
CA GLY A 65 18.34 -2.00 -6.08
C GLY A 65 17.60 -2.00 -4.74
N SER A 66 16.67 -2.93 -4.53
CA SER A 66 15.73 -2.86 -3.39
C SER A 66 16.24 -3.38 -2.07
N ASN A 67 17.36 -4.11 -2.02
CA ASN A 67 17.90 -4.72 -0.80
C ASN A 67 16.85 -5.44 0.08
N GLY A 68 16.10 -6.38 -0.52
CA GLY A 68 15.07 -7.16 0.19
C GLY A 68 13.62 -6.66 0.02
N GLY A 69 13.42 -5.59 -0.75
CA GLY A 69 12.08 -5.13 -1.15
C GLY A 69 11.39 -6.09 -2.15
N GLN A 70 10.08 -6.25 -2.02
CA GLN A 70 9.26 -7.00 -2.96
C GLN A 70 8.81 -6.10 -4.11
N ALA A 71 9.41 -6.28 -5.29
CA ALA A 71 9.04 -5.53 -6.49
C ALA A 71 7.84 -6.15 -7.24
N ARG A 72 6.83 -5.33 -7.52
CA ARG A 72 5.69 -5.60 -8.40
C ARG A 72 5.71 -4.63 -9.57
N VAL A 73 5.35 -5.10 -10.75
CA VAL A 73 5.40 -4.31 -12.01
C VAL A 73 4.01 -4.29 -12.64
N SER A 74 3.41 -3.11 -12.69
CA SER A 74 2.19 -2.81 -13.45
C SER A 74 2.53 -2.32 -14.85
N SER A 75 1.52 -1.91 -15.63
CA SER A 75 1.68 -1.32 -16.96
C SER A 75 2.30 0.07 -16.94
N ASP A 76 2.30 0.75 -15.80
CA ASP A 76 2.64 2.17 -15.69
C ASP A 76 3.56 2.47 -14.50
N ALA A 77 3.85 1.47 -13.67
CA ALA A 77 4.64 1.68 -12.48
C ALA A 77 5.37 0.42 -12.02
N VAL A 78 6.40 0.67 -11.20
CA VAL A 78 6.99 -0.34 -10.31
C VAL A 78 6.67 0.04 -8.89
N GLU A 79 6.11 -0.90 -8.14
CA GLU A 79 5.91 -0.79 -6.71
C GLU A 79 6.94 -1.67 -6.00
N VAL A 80 7.78 -1.08 -5.16
CA VAL A 80 8.70 -1.80 -4.27
C VAL A 80 8.16 -1.71 -2.85
N ARG A 81 7.83 -2.86 -2.26
CA ARG A 81 7.26 -2.98 -0.91
C ARG A 81 8.28 -3.54 0.08
N TYR A 82 8.50 -2.86 1.18
CA TYR A 82 9.29 -3.33 2.30
C TYR A 82 8.33 -3.86 3.37
N MET A 83 8.35 -5.16 3.64
CA MET A 83 7.40 -5.77 4.60
C MET A 83 7.92 -5.77 6.04
N LYS A 84 9.24 -5.63 6.23
CA LYS A 84 9.89 -5.61 7.52
C LYS A 84 10.64 -4.28 7.69
N PRO A 85 10.79 -3.77 8.93
CA PRO A 85 11.66 -2.63 9.19
C PRO A 85 13.09 -2.89 8.71
N GLY A 86 13.64 -1.94 7.98
CA GLY A 86 14.99 -1.99 7.43
C GLY A 86 15.32 -0.71 6.67
N LEU A 87 16.59 -0.54 6.32
CA LEU A 87 17.00 0.61 5.50
C LEU A 87 16.29 0.56 4.14
N VAL A 88 15.73 1.69 3.73
CA VAL A 88 15.11 1.88 2.42
C VAL A 88 16.13 2.58 1.51
N PRO A 89 16.80 1.86 0.58
CA PRO A 89 17.81 2.43 -0.30
C PRO A 89 17.16 3.16 -1.48
N LEU A 90 16.50 4.31 -1.22
CA LEU A 90 15.77 5.08 -2.23
C LEU A 90 16.64 5.36 -3.47
N ARG A 91 17.89 5.79 -3.26
CA ARG A 91 18.79 6.12 -4.37
C ARG A 91 19.11 4.90 -5.24
N ASP A 92 19.35 3.74 -4.64
CA ASP A 92 19.71 2.55 -5.41
C ASP A 92 18.51 2.02 -6.19
N VAL A 93 17.32 2.00 -5.59
CA VAL A 93 16.08 1.60 -6.28
C VAL A 93 15.80 2.52 -7.47
N ILE A 94 15.86 3.82 -7.24
CA ILE A 94 15.57 4.83 -8.27
C ILE A 94 16.66 4.81 -9.34
N GLY A 95 17.93 4.84 -8.95
CA GLY A 95 19.09 4.89 -9.85
C GLY A 95 19.14 3.70 -10.79
N ARG A 96 18.85 2.49 -10.31
CA ARG A 96 18.78 1.30 -11.17
C ARG A 96 17.79 1.47 -12.31
N LEU A 97 16.58 1.97 -12.01
CA LEU A 97 15.55 2.19 -13.04
C LEU A 97 15.79 3.46 -13.86
N ALA A 98 16.39 4.51 -13.30
CA ALA A 98 16.70 5.75 -14.00
C ALA A 98 17.84 5.58 -15.01
N GLU A 99 18.84 4.75 -14.69
CA GLU A 99 20.01 4.45 -15.54
C GLU A 99 19.76 3.30 -16.54
N ASN A 100 18.50 2.92 -16.72
CA ASN A 100 18.14 1.84 -17.61
C ASN A 100 18.51 2.15 -19.07
N ARG A 101 18.85 1.10 -19.83
CA ARG A 101 19.08 1.18 -21.29
C ARG A 101 17.94 0.57 -22.10
N LEU A 102 16.77 0.38 -21.49
CA LEU A 102 15.62 -0.14 -22.20
C LEU A 102 15.10 0.97 -23.12
N HIS A 103 14.94 0.62 -24.41
CA HIS A 103 14.41 1.56 -25.39
C HIS A 103 13.05 2.08 -24.90
N ASP A 104 12.92 3.41 -24.97
CA ASP A 104 11.71 4.17 -24.64
C ASP A 104 11.21 4.08 -23.19
N LEU A 105 11.98 3.52 -22.24
CA LEU A 105 11.58 3.49 -20.83
C LEU A 105 12.13 4.71 -20.06
N THR A 106 11.22 5.56 -19.59
CA THR A 106 11.54 6.75 -18.81
C THR A 106 10.88 6.70 -17.44
N LEU A 107 11.65 6.96 -16.39
CA LEU A 107 11.12 7.23 -15.06
C LEU A 107 10.55 8.65 -15.02
N ILE A 108 9.27 8.78 -14.69
CA ILE A 108 8.53 10.04 -14.70
C ILE A 108 8.52 10.66 -13.33
N ASP A 109 8.05 9.90 -12.34
CA ASP A 109 7.85 10.34 -10.97
C ASP A 109 8.18 9.22 -9.99
N VAL A 110 8.50 9.59 -8.76
CA VAL A 110 8.80 8.67 -7.68
C VAL A 110 8.04 9.10 -6.44
N LEU A 111 7.19 8.23 -5.92
CA LEU A 111 6.53 8.43 -4.64
C LEU A 111 7.12 7.50 -3.58
N PHE A 112 7.23 8.02 -2.38
CA PHE A 112 7.62 7.31 -1.19
C PHE A 112 6.50 7.39 -0.16
N GLU A 113 6.18 6.26 0.44
CA GLU A 113 5.16 6.13 1.47
C GLU A 113 5.70 5.31 2.64
N ALA A 114 5.59 5.85 3.86
CA ALA A 114 5.99 5.15 5.08
C ALA A 114 5.37 5.80 6.34
N GLU A 115 5.42 5.06 7.45
CA GLU A 115 5.16 5.62 8.78
C GLU A 115 6.45 6.17 9.41
N GLY A 116 6.31 7.25 10.16
CA GLY A 116 7.42 7.91 10.82
C GLY A 116 7.00 9.11 11.64
N THR A 117 7.95 9.96 11.94
CA THR A 117 7.72 11.24 12.63
C THR A 117 8.31 12.37 11.79
N ILE A 118 7.68 13.55 11.89
CA ILE A 118 8.21 14.77 11.29
C ILE A 118 8.87 15.57 12.41
N GLY A 119 10.10 16.01 12.17
CA GLY A 119 10.89 16.77 13.13
C GLY A 119 11.63 17.93 12.46
N THR A 120 12.37 18.66 13.28
CA THR A 120 13.31 19.69 12.83
C THR A 120 14.68 19.41 13.39
N THR A 121 15.70 19.64 12.56
CA THR A 121 17.10 19.58 12.98
C THR A 121 17.48 20.83 13.78
N SER A 122 18.64 20.81 14.46
CA SER A 122 19.19 21.99 15.15
C SER A 122 19.41 23.19 14.22
N ALA A 123 19.63 22.95 12.93
CA ALA A 123 19.76 23.98 11.89
C ALA A 123 18.39 24.46 11.32
N GLY A 124 17.27 23.96 11.84
CA GLY A 124 15.92 24.35 11.43
C GLY A 124 15.38 23.61 10.19
N ALA A 125 16.16 22.73 9.56
CA ALA A 125 15.69 21.93 8.43
C ALA A 125 14.66 20.87 8.88
N THR A 126 13.55 20.75 8.15
CA THR A 126 12.51 19.74 8.40
C THR A 126 12.95 18.37 7.88
N THR A 127 12.72 17.33 8.67
CA THR A 127 13.08 15.95 8.34
C THR A 127 11.93 14.99 8.63
N PHE A 128 11.86 13.93 7.83
CA PHE A 128 11.02 12.76 8.11
C PHE A 128 11.90 11.61 8.59
N THR A 129 11.59 11.05 9.75
CA THR A 129 12.31 9.92 10.34
C THR A 129 11.44 8.67 10.32
N LEU A 130 11.91 7.61 9.67
CA LEU A 130 11.18 6.36 9.54
C LEU A 130 11.02 5.69 10.90
N LYS A 131 9.80 5.24 11.16
CA LYS A 131 9.49 4.42 12.34
C LYS A 131 10.34 3.15 12.34
N GLY A 132 10.77 2.67 13.49
CA GLY A 132 11.47 1.38 13.63
C GLY A 132 12.91 1.31 13.11
N THR A 133 13.38 2.26 12.28
CA THR A 133 14.78 2.26 11.77
C THR A 133 15.56 3.51 12.12
N GLY A 134 14.88 4.64 12.36
CA GLY A 134 15.54 5.93 12.60
C GLY A 134 16.16 6.55 11.34
N GLN A 135 16.05 5.89 10.18
CA GLN A 135 16.51 6.45 8.90
C GLN A 135 15.76 7.76 8.64
N SER A 136 16.52 8.82 8.40
CA SER A 136 15.96 10.17 8.26
C SER A 136 16.20 10.73 6.86
N PHE A 137 15.21 11.45 6.34
CA PHE A 137 15.23 12.06 5.03
C PHE A 137 14.92 13.57 5.15
N PRO A 138 15.60 14.44 4.40
CA PRO A 138 15.19 15.83 4.25
C PRO A 138 13.75 15.90 3.74
N LEU A 139 12.92 16.75 4.35
CA LEU A 139 11.51 16.89 4.01
C LEU A 139 11.18 18.35 3.71
N ASN A 140 10.63 18.62 2.53
CA ASN A 140 9.93 19.85 2.24
C ASN A 140 8.43 19.65 2.51
N LEU A 141 7.91 20.38 3.49
CA LEU A 141 6.52 20.33 3.92
C LEU A 141 5.80 21.62 3.51
N ALA A 142 4.89 21.50 2.55
CA ALA A 142 4.10 22.63 2.08
C ALA A 142 3.29 23.28 3.23
N PRO A 143 3.10 24.61 3.25
CA PRO A 143 2.35 25.29 4.30
C PRO A 143 0.89 24.83 4.44
N SER A 144 0.31 24.29 3.37
CA SER A 144 -1.07 23.79 3.33
C SER A 144 -1.24 22.41 4.00
N LEU A 145 -0.16 21.72 4.32
CA LEU A 145 -0.21 20.40 4.95
C LEU A 145 -0.14 20.51 6.47
N PRO A 146 -0.79 19.59 7.21
CA PRO A 146 -0.76 19.62 8.66
C PRO A 146 0.67 19.45 9.16
N ARG A 147 1.03 20.26 10.15
CA ARG A 147 2.29 20.16 10.90
C ARG A 147 2.00 19.43 12.21
N PRO A 148 2.10 18.10 12.24
CA PRO A 148 1.92 17.34 13.47
C PRO A 148 2.95 17.81 14.50
N GLY A 149 2.60 17.69 15.79
CA GLY A 149 3.53 18.00 16.87
C GLY A 149 4.80 17.15 16.76
N GLY A 150 5.92 17.67 17.27
CA GLY A 150 7.18 16.93 17.27
C GLY A 150 7.00 15.56 17.92
N GLY A 151 7.40 14.50 17.21
CA GLY A 151 7.28 13.11 17.70
C GLY A 151 5.89 12.47 17.50
N THR A 152 4.89 13.19 17.00
CA THR A 152 3.60 12.59 16.62
C THR A 152 3.79 11.64 15.43
N PRO A 153 3.34 10.37 15.55
CA PRO A 153 3.39 9.42 14.44
C PRO A 153 2.49 9.82 13.27
N VAL A 154 3.04 9.77 12.07
CA VAL A 154 2.31 10.03 10.83
C VAL A 154 2.64 9.02 9.74
N ARG A 155 1.67 8.79 8.85
CA ARG A 155 1.87 8.17 7.55
C ARG A 155 2.09 9.28 6.53
N LEU A 156 3.29 9.31 5.96
CA LEU A 156 3.70 10.28 4.94
C LEU A 156 3.54 9.65 3.56
N ILE A 157 3.00 10.42 2.62
CA ILE A 157 3.14 10.18 1.17
C ILE A 157 3.86 11.39 0.59
N ALA A 158 5.01 11.16 -0.03
CA ALA A 158 5.87 12.21 -0.56
C ALA A 158 6.36 11.88 -1.97
N ALA A 159 6.53 12.90 -2.81
CA ALA A 159 7.34 12.78 -4.01
C ALA A 159 8.82 12.79 -3.62
N VAL A 160 9.63 11.99 -4.29
CA VAL A 160 11.09 12.01 -4.13
C VAL A 160 11.64 12.94 -5.21
N GLU A 161 12.38 13.96 -4.81
CA GLU A 161 13.06 14.90 -5.70
C GLU A 161 14.58 14.81 -5.57
N GLY A 162 15.30 15.43 -6.51
CA GLY A 162 16.77 15.41 -6.57
C GLY A 162 17.37 14.11 -7.10
N TRP A 163 16.57 13.10 -7.42
CA TRP A 163 17.07 11.82 -7.93
C TRP A 163 17.63 11.86 -9.36
N ARG A 164 17.26 12.88 -10.14
CA ARG A 164 17.86 13.14 -11.47
C ARG A 164 19.25 13.77 -11.36
N GLU A 165 19.58 14.33 -10.20
CA GLU A 165 20.82 15.04 -9.96
C GLU A 165 21.78 14.19 -9.14
N LYS A 166 23.08 14.51 -9.22
CA LYS A 166 24.10 13.88 -8.37
C LYS A 166 24.04 14.35 -6.89
N GLY A 167 23.16 15.32 -6.59
CA GLY A 167 22.94 15.88 -5.25
C GLY A 167 22.08 15.00 -4.34
N GLY A 168 21.75 15.50 -3.15
CA GLY A 168 20.94 14.80 -2.15
C GLY A 168 19.48 14.58 -2.57
N LEU A 169 18.86 13.52 -2.05
CA LEU A 169 17.41 13.30 -2.23
C LEU A 169 16.64 14.11 -1.20
N THR A 170 15.52 14.70 -1.61
CA THR A 170 14.58 15.39 -0.71
C THR A 170 13.18 14.82 -0.92
N LEU A 171 12.46 14.61 0.18
CA LEU A 171 11.05 14.25 0.16
C LEU A 171 10.21 15.52 0.07
N VAL A 172 9.28 15.60 -0.86
CA VAL A 172 8.29 16.68 -0.95
C VAL A 172 6.94 16.11 -0.55
N ALA A 173 6.44 16.52 0.61
CA ALA A 173 5.21 15.99 1.17
C ALA A 173 4.02 16.28 0.24
N ARG A 174 3.23 15.23 -0.05
CA ARG A 174 1.97 15.32 -0.80
C ARG A 174 0.78 15.13 0.14
N GLN A 175 0.91 14.21 1.09
CA GLN A 175 -0.11 13.93 2.11
C GLN A 175 0.55 13.54 3.43
N VAL A 176 -0.05 13.96 4.53
CA VAL A 176 0.37 13.63 5.89
C VAL A 176 -0.88 13.23 6.67
N HIS A 177 -0.92 11.98 7.12
CA HIS A 177 -2.03 11.44 7.91
C HIS A 177 -1.54 11.12 9.32
N SER A 178 -2.20 11.66 10.33
CA SER A 178 -1.96 11.25 11.72
C SER A 178 -2.38 9.79 11.90
N THR A 179 -1.54 8.98 12.55
CA THR A 179 -1.82 7.56 12.82
C THR A 179 -2.15 7.31 14.30
N THR A 180 -2.76 8.31 14.95
CA THR A 180 -3.27 8.25 16.35
C THR A 180 -4.37 7.22 16.52
#